data_AF-A0A2D6AAQ5-F1
#
_entry.id   AF-A0A2D6AAQ5-F1
#
_cell.length_a   1.000
_cell.length_b   1.000
_cell.length_c   1.000
_cell.angle_alpha   90.00
_cell.angle_beta   90.00
_cell.angle_gamma   90.00
#
_symmetry.space_group_name_H-M   'P 1'
#
loop_
_entity.id
_entity.type
_entity.pdbx_description
1 polymer ?
#
loop_
_entity_poly.entity_id
_entity_poly.type
_entity_poly.pdbx_seq_one_letter_code
_entity_poly.pdbx_strand_id
1 'polypeptide(L)'
;MSVREILFDENGTPLIEGCVQDLTVTVENEEGTPIDPHSSRRERTAIRNISGERTNVFVEQARRVYPGLDVEDVRNLGGTQLLAQFSHLRSERDNTTAIYSPAALNMSFESRVDSVYHAARTGQIQIDSITGNGFDCANAVQMELTNSSSSPVRIVVPRGTMFEQQNWNGNQNLVVKEDVWIDIQPGQSGTFPLPAFCANSSGGSPSGDPLNLTPFVFHDMGESFRDQQSMWRTTDSRRNVRMR
;
A
#
# COMPACT_ATOMS: atom_id res chain seq x y z
N MET A 1 2.57 -6.43 -19.82
CA MET A 1 4.03 -6.23 -19.91
C MET A 1 4.38 -5.10 -18.96
N SER A 2 5.06 -5.38 -17.84
CA SER A 2 5.55 -4.36 -16.92
C SER A 2 6.81 -3.74 -17.51
N VAL A 3 6.76 -2.46 -17.85
CA VAL A 3 7.95 -1.71 -18.25
C VAL A 3 8.71 -1.42 -16.96
N ARG A 4 9.80 -2.16 -16.70
CA ARG A 4 10.69 -1.88 -15.58
C ARG A 4 11.36 -0.55 -15.85
N GLU A 5 10.99 0.50 -15.12
CA GLU A 5 11.77 1.75 -15.12
C GLU A 5 13.17 1.42 -14.61
N ILE A 6 14.17 1.63 -15.45
CA ILE A 6 15.57 1.52 -15.07
C ILE A 6 15.92 2.83 -14.39
N LEU A 7 16.14 2.77 -13.08
CA LEU A 7 16.62 3.89 -12.30
C LEU A 7 18.15 3.97 -12.44
N PHE A 8 18.71 5.16 -12.49
CA PHE A 8 20.16 5.37 -12.62
C PHE A 8 20.66 6.14 -11.40
N ASP A 9 21.88 5.83 -10.96
CA ASP A 9 22.58 6.61 -9.94
C ASP A 9 23.14 7.93 -10.50
N GLU A 10 23.77 8.72 -9.64
CA GLU A 10 24.40 10.00 -9.99
C GLU A 10 25.51 9.89 -11.05
N ASN A 11 26.04 8.68 -11.27
CA ASN A 11 27.08 8.40 -12.26
C ASN A 11 26.51 7.81 -13.57
N GLY A 12 25.18 7.73 -13.69
CA GLY A 12 24.52 7.13 -14.86
C GLY A 12 24.59 5.60 -14.87
N THR A 13 24.88 4.97 -13.72
CA THR A 13 24.89 3.51 -13.58
C THR A 13 23.48 3.03 -13.24
N PRO A 14 22.93 2.02 -13.94
CA PRO A 14 21.62 1.49 -13.61
C PRO A 14 21.64 0.89 -12.20
N LEU A 15 20.73 1.36 -11.36
CA LEU A 15 20.48 0.81 -10.03
C LEU A 15 19.87 -0.58 -10.18
N ILE A 16 20.52 -1.57 -9.55
CA ILE A 16 20.04 -2.96 -9.51
C ILE A 16 18.80 -3.08 -8.58
N GLU A 17 18.77 -2.26 -7.52
CA GLU A 17 17.67 -2.15 -6.57
C GLU A 17 17.29 -0.67 -6.41
N GLY A 18 16.05 -0.32 -6.72
CA GLY A 18 15.48 1.01 -6.49
C GLY A 18 14.82 1.14 -5.12
N CYS A 19 14.60 2.38 -4.69
CA CYS A 19 13.76 2.70 -3.54
C CYS A 19 12.77 3.82 -3.86
N VAL A 20 11.74 3.98 -3.04
CA VAL A 20 10.69 4.99 -3.23
C VAL A 20 11.26 6.42 -3.30
N GLN A 21 12.40 6.69 -2.64
CA GLN A 21 13.06 8.00 -2.72
C GLN A 21 13.64 8.31 -4.10
N ASP A 22 14.01 7.29 -4.87
CA ASP A 22 14.57 7.47 -6.21
C ASP A 22 13.50 7.98 -7.20
N LEU A 23 12.21 7.91 -6.84
CA LEU A 23 11.11 8.37 -7.66
C LEU A 23 10.94 9.89 -7.55
N THR A 24 11.40 10.62 -8.55
CA THR A 24 11.25 12.08 -8.61
C THR A 24 9.77 12.50 -8.63
N VAL A 25 9.40 13.40 -7.73
CA VAL A 25 8.12 14.11 -7.80
C VAL A 25 8.23 15.22 -8.84
N THR A 26 7.31 15.22 -9.79
CA THR A 26 7.33 16.12 -10.95
C THR A 26 6.39 17.30 -10.81
N VAL A 27 5.44 17.22 -9.87
CA VAL A 27 4.38 18.20 -9.68
C VAL A 27 4.15 18.40 -8.18
N GLU A 28 4.09 19.66 -7.76
CA GLU A 28 3.74 20.06 -6.41
C GLU A 28 2.48 20.92 -6.45
N ASN A 29 1.46 20.48 -5.71
CA ASN A 29 0.15 21.12 -5.65
C ASN A 29 -0.02 21.88 -4.32
N GLU A 30 -0.90 22.88 -4.35
CA GLU A 30 -1.28 23.63 -3.15
C GLU A 30 -2.08 22.76 -2.16
N GLU A 31 -2.06 23.15 -0.88
CA GLU A 31 -2.71 22.40 0.20
C GLU A 31 -4.19 22.11 -0.07
N GLY A 32 -4.58 20.86 0.14
CA GLY A 32 -5.95 20.40 -0.09
C GLY A 32 -6.33 20.17 -1.56
N THR A 33 -5.40 20.34 -2.51
CA THR A 33 -5.63 19.94 -3.90
C THR A 33 -5.83 18.42 -3.97
N PRO A 34 -6.97 17.94 -4.51
CA PRO A 34 -7.20 16.51 -4.66
C PRO A 34 -6.21 15.87 -5.63
N ILE A 35 -5.81 14.64 -5.34
CA ILE A 35 -4.98 13.80 -6.23
C ILE A 35 -5.87 12.66 -6.73
N ASP A 36 -5.81 12.39 -8.04
CA ASP A 36 -6.46 11.22 -8.61
C ASP A 36 -5.64 9.96 -8.26
N PRO A 37 -6.16 9.03 -7.45
CA PRO A 37 -5.41 7.84 -7.05
C PRO A 37 -5.18 6.86 -8.22
N HIS A 38 -5.90 7.01 -9.35
CA HIS A 38 -5.71 6.21 -10.56
C HIS A 38 -4.61 6.78 -11.48
N SER A 39 -4.15 8.00 -11.22
CA SER A 39 -3.14 8.68 -12.02
C SER A 39 -1.77 8.04 -11.86
N SER A 40 -1.03 7.93 -12.96
CA SER A 40 0.40 7.55 -12.96
C SER A 40 1.32 8.74 -12.68
N ARG A 41 0.77 9.94 -12.46
CA ARG A 41 1.56 11.15 -12.20
C ARG A 41 2.18 11.09 -10.82
N ARG A 42 3.49 11.35 -10.75
CA ARG A 42 4.23 11.53 -9.49
C ARG A 42 4.05 12.96 -9.01
N GLU A 43 3.02 13.16 -8.22
CA GLU A 43 2.68 14.44 -7.62
C GLU A 43 2.58 14.38 -6.10
N ARG A 44 2.66 15.54 -5.45
CA ARG A 44 2.44 15.71 -4.02
C ARG A 44 1.60 16.95 -3.74
N THR A 45 0.79 16.90 -2.70
CA THR A 45 0.03 18.03 -2.17
C THR A 45 0.63 18.47 -0.84
N ALA A 46 1.10 19.72 -0.75
CA ALA A 46 1.75 20.23 0.45
C ALA A 46 0.78 20.28 1.65
N ILE A 47 1.29 20.03 2.86
CA ILE A 47 0.59 20.23 4.12
C ILE A 47 1.20 21.46 4.77
N ARG A 48 0.42 22.54 4.92
CA ARG A 48 0.92 23.77 5.55
C ARG A 48 0.52 23.84 7.01
N ASN A 49 -0.67 23.35 7.35
CA ASN A 49 -1.09 23.27 8.74
C ASN A 49 -0.62 21.96 9.38
N ILE A 50 0.39 22.07 10.24
CA ILE A 50 0.91 20.96 11.06
C ILE A 50 0.51 21.06 12.53
N SER A 51 -0.54 21.82 12.85
CA SER A 51 -1.04 21.92 14.23
C SER A 51 -1.63 20.60 14.69
N GLY A 52 -1.04 19.99 15.72
CA GLY A 52 -1.55 18.77 16.34
C GLY A 52 -0.57 17.61 16.28
N GLU A 53 -1.07 16.42 16.58
CA GLU A 53 -0.29 15.19 16.47
C GLU A 53 -0.03 14.88 14.99
N ARG A 54 1.24 14.65 14.63
CA ARG A 54 1.64 14.46 13.21
C ARG A 54 0.84 13.36 12.51
N THR A 55 0.62 12.23 13.17
CA THR A 55 -0.14 11.09 12.63
C THR A 55 -1.55 11.52 12.19
N ASN A 56 -2.28 12.21 13.07
CA ASN A 56 -3.62 12.71 12.80
C ASN A 56 -3.63 13.72 11.64
N VAL A 57 -2.65 14.64 11.59
CA VAL A 57 -2.52 15.60 10.48
C VAL A 57 -2.38 14.86 9.14
N PHE A 58 -1.52 13.85 9.05
CA PHE A 58 -1.35 13.10 7.80
C PHE A 58 -2.61 12.34 7.39
N VAL A 59 -3.33 11.73 8.35
CA VAL A 59 -4.58 11.01 8.06
C VAL A 59 -5.68 11.97 7.58
N GLU A 60 -5.87 13.10 8.26
CA GLU A 60 -6.85 14.11 7.88
C GLU A 60 -6.56 14.70 6.50
N GLN A 61 -5.30 15.01 6.22
CA GLN A 61 -4.91 15.53 4.91
C GLN A 61 -5.04 14.47 3.82
N ALA A 62 -4.72 13.20 4.10
CA ALA A 62 -4.96 12.12 3.15
C ALA A 62 -6.45 12.00 2.78
N ARG A 63 -7.36 12.06 3.77
CA ARG A 63 -8.82 12.07 3.51
C ARG A 63 -9.25 13.23 2.63
N ARG A 64 -8.67 14.41 2.87
CA ARG A 64 -8.97 15.62 2.09
C ARG A 64 -8.47 15.54 0.65
N VAL A 65 -7.29 14.97 0.45
CA VAL A 65 -6.64 14.83 -0.87
C VAL A 65 -7.27 13.69 -1.68
N TYR A 66 -7.80 12.67 -1.02
CA TYR A 66 -8.41 11.49 -1.66
C TYR A 66 -9.88 11.28 -1.23
N PRO A 67 -10.80 12.22 -1.53
CA PRO A 67 -12.18 12.14 -1.10
C PRO A 67 -12.97 10.99 -1.73
N GLY A 68 -12.46 10.38 -2.80
CA GLY A 68 -13.10 9.29 -3.55
C GLY A 68 -12.60 7.89 -3.22
N LEU A 69 -11.72 7.71 -2.23
CA LEU A 69 -11.33 6.37 -1.79
C LEU A 69 -12.45 5.74 -0.96
N ASP A 70 -12.89 4.55 -1.37
CA ASP A 70 -13.82 3.72 -0.59
C ASP A 70 -13.11 3.23 0.68
N VAL A 71 -13.32 3.94 1.78
CA VAL A 71 -12.85 3.56 3.13
C VAL A 71 -14.07 3.15 3.95
N GLU A 72 -14.14 1.87 4.25
CA GLU A 72 -15.23 1.25 5.01
C GLU A 72 -14.63 0.19 5.96
N ASP A 73 -14.24 0.59 7.17
CA ASP A 73 -13.62 -0.30 8.16
C ASP A 73 -14.50 -1.52 8.48
N VAL A 74 -15.82 -1.36 8.47
CA VAL A 74 -16.79 -2.45 8.68
C VAL A 74 -16.69 -3.55 7.61
N ARG A 75 -16.25 -3.19 6.40
CA ARG A 75 -16.00 -4.12 5.29
C ARG A 75 -14.52 -4.42 5.10
N ASN A 76 -13.67 -3.98 6.02
CA ASN A 76 -12.23 -4.09 5.94
C ASN A 76 -11.64 -3.46 4.65
N LEU A 77 -12.22 -2.36 4.17
CA LEU A 77 -11.75 -1.63 2.98
C LEU A 77 -11.10 -0.30 3.41
N GLY A 78 -9.92 -0.02 2.86
CA GLY A 78 -9.12 1.14 3.26
C GLY A 78 -8.27 1.72 2.14
N GLY A 79 -7.20 2.39 2.54
CA GLY A 79 -6.19 2.97 1.64
C GLY A 79 -5.74 4.37 2.07
N THR A 80 -6.57 5.07 2.86
CA THR A 80 -6.22 6.40 3.37
C THR A 80 -5.07 6.34 4.36
N GLN A 81 -5.06 5.37 5.27
CA GLN A 81 -4.00 5.28 6.28
C GLN A 81 -2.68 4.85 5.67
N LEU A 82 -2.71 3.98 4.67
CA LEU A 82 -1.55 3.59 3.90
C LEU A 82 -0.89 4.82 3.28
N LEU A 83 -1.67 5.62 2.55
CA LEU A 83 -1.17 6.82 1.90
C LEU A 83 -0.67 7.85 2.93
N ALA A 84 -1.38 8.01 4.05
CA ALA A 84 -0.95 8.88 5.14
C ALA A 84 0.40 8.45 5.73
N GLN A 85 0.55 7.18 6.09
CA GLN A 85 1.75 6.64 6.71
C GLN A 85 2.95 6.65 5.76
N PHE A 86 2.78 6.20 4.52
CA PHE A 86 3.85 6.25 3.52
C PHE A 86 4.24 7.69 3.16
N SER A 87 3.27 8.61 3.08
CA SER A 87 3.54 10.03 2.84
C SER A 87 4.28 10.67 4.01
N HIS A 88 3.95 10.28 5.24
CA HIS A 88 4.65 10.73 6.44
C HIS A 88 6.11 10.26 6.43
N LEU A 89 6.33 8.96 6.25
CA LEU A 89 7.68 8.38 6.22
C LEU A 89 8.52 8.97 5.09
N ARG A 90 7.93 9.15 3.90
CA ARG A 90 8.62 9.82 2.79
C ARG A 90 8.92 11.28 3.10
N SER A 91 7.96 12.01 3.68
CA SER A 91 8.13 13.40 4.08
C SER A 91 9.30 13.60 5.05
N GLU A 92 9.46 12.69 6.02
CA GLU A 92 10.58 12.73 6.95
C GLU A 92 11.94 12.53 6.27
N ARG A 93 11.99 11.70 5.23
CA ARG A 93 13.25 11.45 4.51
C ARG A 93 13.58 12.55 3.50
N ASP A 94 12.56 13.10 2.84
CA ASP A 94 12.72 14.16 1.83
C ASP A 94 12.76 15.57 2.47
N ASN A 95 12.68 15.66 3.80
CA ASN A 95 12.58 16.91 4.57
C ASN A 95 11.45 17.84 4.07
N THR A 96 10.29 17.25 3.80
CA THR A 96 9.09 17.94 3.32
C THR A 96 7.91 17.68 4.26
N THR A 97 6.74 18.22 3.96
CA THR A 97 5.48 17.82 4.62
C THR A 97 4.38 17.83 3.57
N ALA A 98 4.06 16.66 3.03
CA ALA A 98 3.13 16.53 1.91
C ALA A 98 2.44 15.16 1.89
N ILE A 99 1.26 15.10 1.27
CA ILE A 99 0.60 13.86 0.85
C ILE A 99 1.06 13.53 -0.57
N TYR A 100 1.57 12.32 -0.77
CA TYR A 100 2.09 11.86 -2.05
C TYR A 100 1.05 11.03 -2.81
N SER A 101 1.08 11.14 -4.13
CA SER A 101 0.36 10.25 -5.07
C SER A 101 0.78 8.78 -4.91
N PRO A 102 -0.10 7.80 -5.18
CA PRO A 102 0.28 6.39 -5.19
C PRO A 102 1.49 6.14 -6.10
N ALA A 103 1.52 6.73 -7.29
CA ALA A 103 2.63 6.61 -8.23
C ALA A 103 3.95 7.15 -7.68
N ALA A 104 3.91 8.22 -6.87
CA ALA A 104 5.10 8.71 -6.18
C ALA A 104 5.55 7.72 -5.09
N LEU A 105 4.64 6.96 -4.48
CA LEU A 105 4.93 5.94 -3.46
C LEU A 105 5.22 4.55 -4.04
N ASN A 106 5.46 4.45 -5.35
CA ASN A 106 5.68 3.20 -6.08
C ASN A 106 4.47 2.24 -6.03
N MET A 107 3.27 2.80 -6.02
CA MET A 107 2.00 2.07 -6.02
C MET A 107 1.17 2.44 -7.24
N SER A 108 0.29 1.54 -7.64
CA SER A 108 -0.81 1.84 -8.57
C SER A 108 -2.14 1.39 -7.98
N PHE A 109 -3.21 1.99 -8.50
CA PHE A 109 -4.55 1.54 -8.19
C PHE A 109 -4.85 0.22 -8.90
N GLU A 110 -5.43 -0.73 -8.18
CA GLU A 110 -5.80 -2.04 -8.70
C GLU A 110 -6.87 -1.90 -9.79
N SER A 111 -6.54 -2.39 -10.99
CA SER A 111 -7.38 -2.31 -12.19
C SER A 111 -7.92 -3.66 -12.64
N ARG A 112 -7.45 -4.76 -12.03
CA ARG A 112 -7.86 -6.12 -12.32
C ARG A 112 -9.27 -6.40 -11.81
N VAL A 113 -10.14 -6.84 -12.71
CA VAL A 113 -11.51 -7.25 -12.40
C VAL A 113 -11.59 -8.59 -11.65
N ASP A 114 -10.52 -9.40 -11.71
CA ASP A 114 -10.37 -10.67 -10.99
C ASP A 114 -9.67 -10.51 -9.63
N SER A 115 -9.36 -9.28 -9.20
CA SER A 115 -8.72 -9.01 -7.91
C SER A 115 -9.69 -9.15 -6.74
N VAL A 116 -9.14 -9.51 -5.57
CA VAL A 116 -9.87 -9.52 -4.30
C VAL A 116 -10.48 -8.15 -3.97
N TYR A 117 -9.78 -7.05 -4.27
CA TYR A 117 -10.31 -5.70 -4.05
C TYR A 117 -11.53 -5.43 -4.90
N HIS A 118 -11.48 -5.73 -6.21
CA HIS A 118 -12.63 -5.55 -7.09
C HIS A 118 -13.81 -6.41 -6.63
N ALA A 119 -13.58 -7.69 -6.33
CA ALA A 119 -14.63 -8.61 -5.88
C ALA A 119 -15.29 -8.18 -4.56
N ALA A 120 -14.50 -7.68 -3.60
CA ALA A 120 -15.01 -7.16 -2.33
C ALA A 120 -15.81 -5.87 -2.54
N ARG A 121 -15.30 -4.96 -3.37
CA ARG A 121 -15.95 -3.68 -3.69
C ARG A 121 -17.31 -3.90 -4.36
N THR A 122 -17.39 -4.79 -5.34
CA THR A 122 -18.64 -5.08 -6.07
C THR A 122 -19.60 -6.01 -5.31
N GLY A 123 -19.24 -6.46 -4.10
CA GLY A 123 -20.07 -7.33 -3.27
C GLY A 123 -20.16 -8.78 -3.78
N GLN A 124 -19.22 -9.21 -4.63
CA GLN A 124 -19.12 -10.60 -5.06
C GLN A 124 -18.62 -11.50 -3.91
N ILE A 125 -17.75 -10.94 -3.06
CA ILE A 125 -17.32 -11.52 -1.80
C ILE A 125 -17.56 -10.53 -0.66
N GLN A 126 -17.71 -11.06 0.55
CA GLN A 126 -17.65 -10.32 1.80
C GLN A 126 -16.31 -10.63 2.48
N ILE A 127 -15.65 -9.59 2.98
CA ILE A 127 -14.48 -9.73 3.83
C ILE A 127 -14.97 -9.70 5.28
N ASP A 128 -14.90 -10.83 5.96
CA ASP A 128 -15.36 -10.97 7.34
C ASP A 128 -14.31 -10.41 8.31
N SER A 129 -13.03 -10.72 8.07
CA SER A 129 -11.92 -10.18 8.85
C SER A 129 -10.61 -10.22 8.06
N ILE A 130 -9.69 -9.32 8.40
CA ILE A 130 -8.30 -9.38 7.97
C ILE A 130 -7.42 -9.14 9.19
N THR A 131 -6.53 -10.09 9.50
CA THR A 131 -5.64 -10.00 10.65
C THR A 131 -4.18 -10.14 10.25
N GLY A 132 -3.32 -9.24 10.75
CA GLY A 132 -1.87 -9.32 10.60
C GLY A 132 -1.22 -10.12 11.73
N ASN A 133 -0.51 -11.20 11.40
CA ASN A 133 0.16 -12.11 12.34
C ASN A 133 1.64 -12.25 12.00
N GLY A 134 2.40 -11.17 12.21
CA GLY A 134 3.83 -11.11 11.91
C GLY A 134 4.13 -10.81 10.44
N PHE A 135 5.30 -11.27 9.98
CA PHE A 135 5.82 -10.99 8.66
C PHE A 135 6.79 -12.07 8.19
N ASP A 136 7.07 -12.06 6.89
CA ASP A 136 7.97 -12.99 6.22
C ASP A 136 7.61 -14.48 6.41
N CYS A 137 6.35 -14.77 6.74
CA CYS A 137 5.81 -16.13 6.88
C CYS A 137 4.63 -16.37 5.94
N ALA A 138 4.23 -17.63 5.77
CA ALA A 138 3.16 -18.04 4.86
C ALA A 138 1.76 -17.55 5.27
N ASN A 139 1.58 -17.17 6.54
CA ASN A 139 0.31 -16.76 7.14
C ASN A 139 0.41 -15.38 7.81
N ALA A 140 1.29 -14.52 7.30
CA ALA A 140 1.50 -13.17 7.81
C ALA A 140 0.22 -12.32 7.76
N VAL A 141 -0.63 -12.54 6.74
CA VAL A 141 -2.02 -12.06 6.73
C VAL A 141 -2.94 -13.26 6.77
N GLN A 142 -3.98 -13.20 7.59
CA GLN A 142 -5.10 -14.12 7.57
C GLN A 142 -6.33 -13.36 7.14
N MET A 143 -6.92 -13.78 6.01
CA MET A 143 -8.10 -13.15 5.44
C MET A 143 -9.27 -14.12 5.47
N GLU A 144 -10.36 -13.72 6.11
CA GLU A 144 -11.60 -14.48 6.14
C GLU A 144 -12.56 -13.91 5.12
N LEU A 145 -12.97 -14.76 4.18
CA LEU A 145 -13.84 -14.39 3.08
C LEU A 145 -15.07 -15.28 3.03
N THR A 146 -16.19 -14.68 2.67
CA THR A 146 -17.44 -15.38 2.33
C THR A 146 -17.84 -15.06 0.90
N ASN A 147 -18.15 -16.10 0.11
CA ASN A 147 -18.73 -15.90 -1.23
C ASN A 147 -20.24 -15.64 -1.10
N SER A 148 -20.62 -14.38 -1.22
CA SER A 148 -22.02 -13.93 -1.12
C SER A 148 -22.80 -14.10 -2.43
N SER A 149 -22.15 -14.54 -3.52
CA SER A 149 -22.78 -14.73 -4.82
C SER A 149 -23.39 -16.13 -4.97
N SER A 150 -24.26 -16.29 -5.98
CA SER A 150 -24.87 -17.58 -6.33
C SER A 150 -23.99 -18.46 -7.23
N SER A 151 -22.76 -18.03 -7.56
CA SER A 151 -21.84 -18.71 -8.47
C SER A 151 -20.47 -18.92 -7.83
N PRO A 152 -19.70 -19.96 -8.21
CA PRO A 152 -18.33 -20.09 -7.76
C PRO A 152 -17.52 -18.86 -8.14
N VAL A 153 -16.67 -18.40 -7.22
CA VAL A 153 -15.83 -17.22 -7.39
C VAL A 153 -14.37 -17.67 -7.37
N ARG A 154 -13.62 -17.24 -8.39
CA ARG A 154 -12.17 -17.38 -8.45
C ARG A 154 -11.56 -15.99 -8.54
N ILE A 155 -10.80 -15.63 -7.53
CA ILE A 155 -10.17 -14.32 -7.39
C ILE A 155 -8.68 -14.48 -7.12
N VAL A 156 -7.93 -13.44 -7.42
CA VAL A 156 -6.52 -13.35 -7.09
C VAL A 156 -6.30 -12.27 -6.04
N VAL A 157 -5.37 -12.52 -5.13
CA VAL A 157 -4.68 -11.49 -4.36
C VAL A 157 -3.33 -11.26 -5.03
N PRO A 158 -3.16 -10.21 -5.84
CA PRO A 158 -1.93 -10.02 -6.58
C PRO A 158 -0.73 -9.75 -5.66
N ARG A 159 0.45 -10.19 -6.10
CA ARG A 159 1.72 -9.77 -5.51
C ARG A 159 1.76 -8.24 -5.46
N GLY A 160 2.16 -7.71 -4.31
CA GLY A 160 2.21 -6.27 -4.07
C GLY A 160 0.92 -5.70 -3.48
N THR A 161 -0.16 -6.47 -3.34
CA THR A 161 -1.37 -6.01 -2.64
C THR A 161 -1.00 -5.51 -1.23
N MET A 162 -1.40 -4.28 -0.92
CA MET A 162 -1.09 -3.63 0.35
C MET A 162 -2.26 -3.75 1.33
N PHE A 163 -1.94 -4.06 2.59
CA PHE A 163 -2.86 -4.02 3.72
C PHE A 163 -2.42 -2.94 4.69
N GLU A 164 -3.36 -2.10 5.10
CA GLU A 164 -3.12 -1.08 6.11
C GLU A 164 -3.64 -1.49 7.48
N GLN A 165 -3.05 -0.93 8.53
CA GLN A 165 -3.63 -1.01 9.87
C GLN A 165 -4.97 -0.25 9.89
N GLN A 166 -6.01 -0.82 10.52
CA GLN A 166 -7.30 -0.13 10.69
C GLN A 166 -7.18 1.18 11.50
N ASN A 167 -6.15 1.30 12.32
CA ASN A 167 -5.81 2.50 13.08
C ASN A 167 -4.31 2.69 13.06
N TRP A 168 -3.84 3.94 13.10
CA TRP A 168 -2.42 4.23 13.20
C TRP A 168 -1.92 3.92 14.61
N ASN A 169 -1.62 2.64 14.85
CA ASN A 169 -1.15 2.08 16.12
C ASN A 169 0.39 2.03 16.23
N GLY A 170 1.09 2.51 15.19
CA GLY A 170 2.55 2.44 15.12
C GLY A 170 3.07 1.10 14.58
N ASN A 171 2.19 0.19 14.17
CA ASN A 171 2.59 -1.08 13.54
C ASN A 171 2.79 -0.93 12.02
N GLN A 172 3.46 -1.92 11.45
CA GLN A 172 3.81 -1.94 10.03
C GLN A 172 2.59 -2.36 9.18
N ASN A 173 2.46 -1.77 7.99
CA ASN A 173 1.57 -2.27 6.95
C ASN A 173 2.15 -3.55 6.35
N LEU A 174 1.32 -4.35 5.67
CA LEU A 174 1.75 -5.61 5.05
C LEU A 174 1.60 -5.55 3.53
N VAL A 175 2.48 -6.26 2.83
CA VAL A 175 2.49 -6.38 1.37
C VAL A 175 2.62 -7.83 0.94
N VAL A 176 1.73 -8.27 0.05
CA VAL A 176 1.68 -9.67 -0.40
C VAL A 176 2.89 -10.03 -1.26
N LYS A 177 3.53 -11.17 -0.97
CA LYS A 177 4.79 -11.58 -1.62
C LYS A 177 4.64 -12.17 -3.01
N GLU A 178 3.53 -12.85 -3.27
CA GLU A 178 3.26 -13.60 -4.49
C GLU A 178 1.77 -13.65 -4.79
N ASP A 179 1.41 -13.91 -6.04
CA ASP A 179 0.00 -14.05 -6.43
C ASP A 179 -0.63 -15.24 -5.71
N VAL A 180 -1.71 -15.01 -4.97
CA VAL A 180 -2.49 -16.07 -4.33
C VAL A 180 -3.85 -16.17 -5.00
N TRP A 181 -4.17 -17.34 -5.55
CA TRP A 181 -5.48 -17.63 -6.09
C TRP A 181 -6.39 -18.23 -5.03
N ILE A 182 -7.61 -17.72 -4.94
CA ILE A 182 -8.63 -18.15 -3.99
C ILE A 182 -9.86 -18.58 -4.78
N ASP A 183 -10.28 -19.83 -4.56
CA ASP A 183 -11.49 -20.43 -5.12
C ASP A 183 -12.50 -20.66 -3.99
N ILE A 184 -13.69 -20.07 -4.09
CA ILE A 184 -14.74 -20.16 -3.05
C ILE A 184 -16.08 -20.54 -3.69
N GLN A 185 -16.72 -21.59 -3.19
CA GLN A 185 -18.04 -22.01 -3.67
C GLN A 185 -19.15 -21.05 -3.17
N PRO A 186 -20.32 -21.01 -3.84
CA PRO A 186 -21.44 -20.16 -3.40
C PRO A 186 -21.79 -20.39 -1.93
N GLY A 187 -21.89 -19.32 -1.14
CA GLY A 187 -22.23 -19.38 0.29
C GLY A 187 -21.16 -19.98 1.20
N GLN A 188 -20.01 -20.37 0.66
CA GLN A 188 -18.90 -20.89 1.45
C GLN A 188 -18.10 -19.74 2.08
N SER A 189 -17.68 -19.95 3.32
CA SER A 189 -16.70 -19.12 4.00
C SER A 189 -15.38 -19.87 4.17
N GLY A 190 -14.27 -19.15 4.23
CA GLY A 190 -12.96 -19.75 4.47
C GLY A 190 -11.93 -18.74 4.96
N THR A 191 -10.89 -19.25 5.62
CA THR A 191 -9.71 -18.48 6.03
C THR A 191 -8.57 -18.76 5.07
N PHE A 192 -8.05 -17.71 4.44
CA PHE A 192 -7.01 -17.77 3.43
C PHE A 192 -5.73 -17.12 3.97
N PRO A 193 -4.68 -17.90 4.26
CA PRO A 193 -3.40 -17.35 4.66
C PRO A 193 -2.71 -16.74 3.43
N LEU A 194 -2.17 -15.54 3.59
CA LEU A 194 -1.39 -14.87 2.55
C LEU A 194 0.05 -14.67 3.04
N PRO A 195 1.04 -15.05 2.22
CA PRO A 195 2.42 -14.71 2.48
C PRO A 195 2.60 -13.21 2.28
N ALA A 196 3.10 -12.52 3.31
CA ALA A 196 3.33 -11.08 3.26
C ALA A 196 4.65 -10.69 3.93
N PHE A 197 5.20 -9.56 3.49
CA PHE A 197 6.27 -8.85 4.18
C PHE A 197 5.68 -7.65 4.92
N CYS A 198 6.37 -7.16 5.94
CA CYS A 198 6.12 -5.82 6.41
C CYS A 198 6.62 -4.78 5.41
N ALA A 199 5.85 -3.74 5.22
CA ALA A 199 6.12 -2.73 4.22
C ALA A 199 6.88 -1.52 4.77
N ASN A 200 6.89 -1.25 6.08
CA ASN A 200 7.56 -0.08 6.65
C ASN A 200 8.30 -0.40 7.94
N SER A 201 9.62 -0.47 7.86
CA SER A 201 10.59 -0.84 8.91
C SER A 201 10.50 -0.05 10.21
N SER A 202 9.93 1.16 10.17
CA SER A 202 9.86 2.06 11.32
C SER A 202 8.79 1.69 12.35
N GLY A 203 7.88 0.76 12.04
CA GLY A 203 6.79 0.36 12.94
C GLY A 203 7.04 -0.94 13.70
N GLY A 204 6.16 -1.26 14.65
CA GLY A 204 6.09 -2.57 15.29
C GLY A 204 5.50 -3.65 14.39
N SER A 205 5.97 -4.89 14.51
CA SER A 205 5.39 -6.01 13.74
C SER A 205 3.91 -6.21 14.11
N PRO A 206 3.03 -6.49 13.12
CA PRO A 206 1.64 -6.81 13.43
C PRO A 206 1.52 -8.04 14.32
N SER A 207 0.63 -8.02 15.31
CA SER A 207 0.47 -9.12 16.29
C SER A 207 -0.99 -9.36 16.64
N GLY A 208 -1.77 -9.82 15.66
CA GLY A 208 -3.22 -9.97 15.80
C GLY A 208 -3.97 -8.67 15.49
N ASP A 209 -3.33 -7.73 14.79
CA ASP A 209 -3.93 -6.44 14.51
C ASP A 209 -4.94 -6.54 13.37
N PRO A 210 -6.09 -5.85 13.47
CA PRO A 210 -7.05 -5.77 12.39
C PRO A 210 -6.52 -4.88 11.25
N LEU A 211 -6.66 -5.38 10.03
CA LEU A 211 -6.18 -4.73 8.82
C LEU A 211 -7.32 -4.38 7.87
N ASN A 212 -7.08 -3.41 6.99
CA ASN A 212 -7.93 -3.14 5.84
C ASN A 212 -7.20 -3.52 4.55
N LEU A 213 -7.94 -4.10 3.61
CA LEU A 213 -7.54 -4.27 2.23
C LEU A 213 -7.54 -2.90 1.54
N THR A 214 -6.43 -2.54 0.90
CA THR A 214 -6.33 -1.29 0.15
C THR A 214 -6.47 -1.55 -1.35
N PRO A 215 -6.86 -0.54 -2.16
CA PRO A 215 -6.83 -0.63 -3.61
C PRO A 215 -5.42 -0.60 -4.21
N PHE A 216 -4.36 -0.58 -3.41
CA PHE A 216 -3.03 -0.28 -3.90
C PHE A 216 -2.18 -1.53 -4.08
N VAL A 217 -1.52 -1.60 -5.23
CA VAL A 217 -0.53 -2.63 -5.56
C VAL A 217 0.84 -1.98 -5.64
N PHE A 218 1.75 -2.42 -4.78
CA PHE A 218 3.15 -1.99 -4.75
C PHE A 218 3.96 -2.70 -5.83
N HIS A 219 4.81 -1.94 -6.53
CA HIS A 219 5.59 -2.48 -7.64
C HIS A 219 6.96 -2.98 -7.22
N ASP A 220 7.45 -3.99 -7.93
CA ASP A 220 8.80 -4.49 -7.73
C ASP A 220 9.81 -3.49 -8.31
N MET A 221 10.69 -2.93 -7.46
CA MET A 221 11.78 -2.06 -7.87
C MET A 221 13.10 -2.82 -8.07
N GLY A 222 12.99 -4.14 -8.26
CA GLY A 222 14.04 -4.99 -8.79
C GLY A 222 14.18 -6.29 -8.03
N GLU A 223 14.39 -6.17 -6.72
CA GLU A 223 14.50 -7.29 -5.78
C GLU A 223 13.59 -7.07 -4.57
N SER A 224 12.57 -6.21 -4.69
CA SER A 224 11.76 -5.78 -3.56
C SER A 224 11.16 -6.98 -2.84
N PHE A 225 10.63 -7.95 -3.59
CA PHE A 225 9.95 -9.12 -3.06
C PHE A 225 10.86 -10.31 -2.74
N ARG A 226 12.20 -10.14 -2.71
CA ARG A 226 13.13 -11.25 -2.44
C ARG A 226 13.08 -11.71 -0.97
N ASP A 227 13.12 -10.76 -0.05
CA ASP A 227 13.17 -10.98 1.40
C ASP A 227 12.70 -9.73 2.15
N GLN A 228 12.42 -9.86 3.45
CA GLN A 228 11.94 -8.75 4.29
C GLN A 228 12.87 -7.52 4.25
N GLN A 229 14.18 -7.75 4.23
CA GLN A 229 15.15 -6.66 4.20
C GLN A 229 15.11 -5.91 2.87
N SER A 230 14.86 -6.60 1.77
CA SER A 230 14.77 -6.02 0.42
C SER A 230 13.50 -5.19 0.26
N MET A 231 12.38 -5.62 0.86
CA MET A 231 11.17 -4.79 0.95
C MET A 231 11.46 -3.49 1.71
N TRP A 232 12.06 -3.58 2.91
CA TRP A 232 12.42 -2.39 3.68
C TRP A 232 13.45 -1.49 3.00
N ARG A 233 14.42 -2.04 2.26
CA ARG A 233 15.32 -1.23 1.42
C ARG A 233 14.52 -0.45 0.38
N THR A 234 13.49 -1.08 -0.21
CA THR A 234 12.67 -0.42 -1.23
C THR A 234 11.82 0.70 -0.63
N THR A 235 11.16 0.47 0.49
CA THR A 235 10.17 1.43 1.05
C THR A 235 10.78 2.50 1.94
N ASP A 236 11.88 2.17 2.65
CA ASP A 236 12.41 2.98 3.75
C ASP A 236 13.91 3.28 3.67
N SER A 237 14.63 2.83 2.64
CA SER A 237 16.05 3.18 2.56
C SER A 237 16.22 4.70 2.54
N ARG A 238 17.24 5.15 3.29
CA ARG A 238 17.75 6.51 3.29
C ARG A 238 19.04 6.49 2.50
N ARG A 239 18.96 6.40 1.18
CA ARG A 239 20.16 6.60 0.36
C ARG A 239 20.47 8.10 0.40
N ASN A 240 21.69 8.46 0.83
CA ASN A 240 22.18 9.84 0.75
C ASN A 240 22.42 10.20 -0.73
N VAL A 241 21.37 10.29 -1.54
CA VAL A 241 21.48 10.85 -2.90
C VAL A 241 21.46 12.36 -2.73
N ARG A 242 22.65 12.96 -2.62
CA ARG A 242 22.77 14.42 -2.70
C ARG A 242 22.50 14.81 -4.15
N MET A 243 21.35 15.43 -4.42
CA MET A 243 21.16 16.15 -5.68
C MET A 243 22.22 17.26 -5.75
N ARG A 244 23.03 17.24 -6.81
CA ARG A 244 23.78 18.42 -7.28
C ARG A 244 23.02 19.04 -8.44
#